data_AF-A0AAD1NIF3-F1
#
_entry.id   AF-A0AAD1NIF3-F1
#
_cell.length_a   1.000
_cell.length_b   1.000
_cell.length_c   1.000
_cell.angle_alpha   90.00
_cell.angle_beta   90.00
_cell.angle_gamma   90.00
#
_symmetry.space_group_name_H-M   'P 1'
#
loop_
_entity.id
_entity.type
_entity.pdbx_description
1 polymer ?
#
loop_
_entity_poly.entity_id
_entity_poly.type
_entity_poly.pdbx_seq_one_letter_code
_entity_poly.pdbx_strand_id
1 'polypeptide(L)'
;MKNTSKKVIGLTAGAVIALSLLAACGNSSSASKSDSKTISDLKISFIPSKNPDDITTATKPIANILKSELKKQGYTVKKIDTSVGTNYQAVSEGLDAGSVDVGYGMSATTYAMYQDGSTPLLMATRKGLSNDASTSAKYWNEHKPTTKTDKEVTSYRSLIIAGILQWVKN
;
A
#
# COMPACT_ATOMS: atom_id res chain seq x y z
N MET A 1 -46.49 -42.92 0.00
CA MET A 1 -45.93 -44.16 0.57
C MET A 1 -44.87 -43.79 1.59
N LYS A 2 -45.12 -44.16 2.85
CA LYS A 2 -44.18 -44.45 3.97
C LYS A 2 -43.04 -43.45 4.29
N ASN A 3 -42.77 -43.01 5.52
CA ASN A 3 -43.45 -43.01 6.82
C ASN A 3 -42.46 -42.36 7.82
N THR A 4 -42.94 -41.51 8.76
CA THR A 4 -42.56 -41.44 10.21
C THR A 4 -41.08 -41.29 10.65
N SER A 5 -40.67 -40.57 11.71
CA SER A 5 -41.36 -40.04 12.89
C SER A 5 -40.43 -39.16 13.74
N LYS A 6 -41.06 -38.30 14.54
CA LYS A 6 -40.56 -37.43 15.60
C LYS A 6 -39.81 -38.18 16.71
N LYS A 7 -38.85 -37.50 17.37
CA LYS A 7 -38.59 -37.66 18.83
C LYS A 7 -38.32 -36.30 19.48
N VAL A 8 -39.10 -36.05 20.53
CA VAL A 8 -39.02 -34.97 21.53
C VAL A 8 -38.33 -35.55 22.78
N ILE A 9 -37.96 -34.68 23.74
CA ILE A 9 -37.63 -34.90 25.19
C ILE A 9 -36.12 -34.78 25.49
N GLY A 10 -35.62 -33.99 26.45
CA GLY A 10 -36.19 -33.20 27.56
C GLY A 10 -35.13 -32.17 28.05
N LEU A 11 -35.49 -30.96 28.49
CA LEU A 11 -35.94 -30.54 29.84
C LEU A 11 -34.99 -30.93 31.00
N THR A 12 -34.29 -29.92 31.56
CA THR A 12 -33.93 -29.69 33.00
C THR A 12 -33.07 -28.41 33.04
N ALA A 13 -33.57 -27.25 33.47
CA ALA A 13 -33.75 -26.76 34.85
C ALA A 13 -32.43 -26.39 35.56
N GLY A 14 -32.24 -25.10 35.91
CA GLY A 14 -31.11 -24.66 36.73
C GLY A 14 -30.93 -23.15 36.91
N ALA A 15 -31.71 -22.58 37.85
CA ALA A 15 -31.38 -21.46 38.73
C ALA A 15 -31.23 -20.01 38.19
N VAL A 16 -32.27 -19.24 38.51
CA VAL A 16 -32.33 -17.81 38.77
C VAL A 16 -31.29 -17.36 39.80
N ILE A 17 -30.58 -16.24 39.54
CA ILE A 17 -30.24 -15.25 40.58
C ILE A 17 -30.49 -13.85 40.00
N ALA A 18 -31.46 -13.18 40.60
CA ALA A 18 -31.72 -11.76 40.45
C ALA A 18 -31.05 -10.97 41.58
N LEU A 19 -30.85 -9.67 41.33
CA LEU A 19 -30.63 -8.57 42.27
C LEU A 19 -29.26 -8.47 42.98
N SER A 20 -28.48 -7.47 42.56
CA SER A 20 -28.01 -6.44 43.48
C SER A 20 -27.99 -5.07 42.81
N LEU A 21 -28.93 -4.22 43.25
CA LEU A 21 -28.93 -2.78 43.04
C LEU A 21 -27.85 -2.16 43.93
N LEU A 22 -26.87 -1.46 43.36
CA LEU A 22 -26.22 -0.36 44.05
C LEU A 22 -26.18 0.85 43.12
N ALA A 23 -27.09 1.79 43.40
CA ALA A 23 -26.87 3.18 43.08
C ALA A 23 -25.70 3.69 43.94
N ALA A 24 -24.59 4.03 43.29
CA ALA A 24 -23.53 4.84 43.89
C ALA A 24 -23.21 5.98 42.91
N CYS A 25 -23.70 7.17 43.27
CA CYS A 25 -23.27 8.42 42.69
C CYS A 25 -21.77 8.55 42.96
N GLY A 26 -20.95 8.60 41.91
CA GLY A 26 -19.50 8.64 42.05
C GLY A 26 -18.86 9.13 40.77
N ASN A 27 -18.71 10.45 40.70
CA ASN A 27 -17.92 11.22 39.75
C ASN A 27 -16.73 10.41 39.18
N SER A 28 -16.94 9.77 38.04
CA SER A 28 -15.88 9.28 37.18
C SER A 28 -16.20 9.84 35.82
N SER A 29 -15.55 10.95 35.51
CA SER A 29 -15.31 11.37 34.15
C SER A 29 -15.09 10.10 33.33
N SER A 30 -16.05 9.77 32.46
CA SER A 30 -15.75 8.97 31.28
C SER A 30 -14.87 9.87 30.43
N ALA A 31 -13.64 10.06 30.88
CA ALA A 31 -12.52 10.25 30.00
C ALA A 31 -12.53 8.97 29.19
N SER A 32 -13.22 9.03 28.07
CA SER A 32 -12.94 8.21 26.92
C SER A 32 -11.41 8.14 26.84
N LYS A 33 -10.85 7.01 27.27
CA LYS A 33 -9.49 6.64 26.89
C LYS A 33 -9.53 6.66 25.39
N SER A 34 -9.03 7.77 24.83
CA SER A 34 -8.50 7.76 23.48
C SER A 34 -7.39 6.72 23.55
N ASP A 35 -7.73 5.47 23.22
CA ASP A 35 -6.76 4.41 23.03
C ASP A 35 -5.87 4.88 21.88
N SER A 36 -4.82 5.63 22.22
CA SER A 36 -3.90 6.16 21.25
C SER A 36 -3.27 4.96 20.54
N LYS A 37 -3.66 4.75 19.28
CA LYS A 37 -3.14 3.68 18.44
C LYS A 37 -1.63 3.91 18.29
N THR A 38 -0.87 3.18 19.09
CA THR A 38 0.58 3.35 19.18
C THR A 38 1.26 2.35 18.27
N ILE A 39 2.08 2.84 17.35
CA ILE A 39 2.92 2.03 16.48
C ILE A 39 4.33 2.08 17.05
N SER A 40 4.89 0.92 17.39
CA SER A 40 6.26 0.84 17.93
C SER A 40 7.28 1.22 16.85
N ASP A 41 7.31 0.45 15.78
CA ASP A 41 8.24 0.62 14.67
C ASP A 41 7.44 0.61 13.37
N LEU A 42 7.68 1.60 12.52
CA LEU A 42 7.16 1.65 11.16
C LEU A 42 8.34 1.61 10.19
N LYS A 43 8.43 0.56 9.38
CA LYS A 43 9.52 0.31 8.44
C LYS A 43 9.08 0.71 7.03
N ILE A 44 9.78 1.68 6.47
CA ILE A 44 9.53 2.20 5.13
C ILE A 44 10.73 1.85 4.26
N SER A 45 10.50 1.18 3.14
CA SER A 45 11.57 0.89 2.19
C SER A 45 11.32 1.57 0.85
N PHE A 46 12.35 2.24 0.36
CA PHE A 46 12.36 2.95 -0.91
C PHE A 46 12.96 2.05 -1.99
N ILE A 47 12.25 1.96 -3.11
CA ILE A 47 12.75 1.28 -4.31
C ILE A 47 13.96 2.05 -4.87
N PRO A 48 15.05 1.37 -5.26
CA PRO A 48 16.27 2.00 -5.79
C PRO A 48 16.09 2.46 -7.24
N SER A 49 15.18 3.42 -7.45
CA SER A 49 14.89 4.03 -8.77
C SER A 49 15.93 5.06 -9.22
N LYS A 50 16.80 5.46 -8.29
CA LYS A 50 17.93 6.38 -8.46
C LYS A 50 19.11 5.88 -7.61
N ASN A 51 20.20 6.64 -7.62
CA ASN A 51 21.30 6.39 -6.69
C ASN A 51 20.77 6.35 -5.23
N PRO A 52 21.05 5.29 -4.46
CA PRO A 52 20.59 5.15 -3.08
C PRO A 52 20.94 6.32 -2.16
N ASP A 53 22.10 6.96 -2.35
CA ASP A 53 22.55 8.07 -1.50
C ASP A 53 21.71 9.34 -1.73
N ASP A 54 21.32 9.57 -2.98
CA ASP A 54 20.43 10.68 -3.36
C ASP A 54 19.04 10.48 -2.76
N ILE A 55 18.52 9.25 -2.83
CA ILE A 55 17.22 8.90 -2.24
C ILE A 55 17.30 9.12 -0.73
N THR A 56 18.29 8.54 -0.07
CA THR A 56 18.49 8.67 1.39
C THR A 56 18.54 10.13 1.80
N THR A 57 19.27 10.96 1.06
CA THR A 57 19.39 12.40 1.34
C THR A 57 18.05 13.12 1.15
N ALA A 58 17.35 12.86 0.05
CA ALA A 58 16.05 13.47 -0.24
C ALA A 58 14.96 13.03 0.75
N THR A 59 15.05 11.81 1.28
CA THR A 59 14.04 11.23 2.18
C THR A 59 14.36 11.42 3.66
N LYS A 60 15.53 11.97 4.03
CA LYS A 60 15.86 12.34 5.43
C LYS A 60 14.70 13.00 6.22
N PRO A 61 13.94 13.97 5.67
CA PRO A 61 12.88 14.61 6.44
C PRO A 61 11.59 13.77 6.58
N ILE A 62 11.41 12.70 5.79
CA ILE A 62 10.13 12.00 5.68
C ILE A 62 9.66 11.42 7.01
N ALA A 63 10.58 10.90 7.83
CA ALA A 63 10.25 10.29 9.11
C ALA A 63 9.63 11.31 10.07
N ASN A 64 10.16 12.53 10.13
CA ASN A 64 9.65 13.57 11.00
C ASN A 64 8.30 14.10 10.53
N ILE A 65 8.16 14.30 9.21
CA ILE A 65 6.89 14.72 8.60
C ILE A 65 5.81 13.67 8.89
N LEU A 66 6.10 12.39 8.66
CA LEU A 66 5.12 11.31 8.84
C LEU A 66 4.71 11.15 10.31
N LYS A 67 5.67 11.22 11.26
CA LYS A 67 5.34 11.22 12.69
C LYS A 67 4.41 12.39 13.06
N SER A 68 4.68 13.59 12.53
CA SER A 68 3.87 14.78 12.79
C SER A 68 2.45 14.62 12.25
N GLU A 69 2.30 14.21 10.99
CA GLU A 69 0.99 14.03 10.36
C GLU A 69 0.19 12.89 10.99
N LEU A 70 0.82 11.75 11.27
CA LEU A 70 0.15 10.62 11.94
C LEU A 70 -0.32 10.99 13.35
N LYS A 71 0.44 11.82 14.08
CA LYS A 71 0.04 12.34 15.38
C LYS A 71 -1.22 13.20 15.29
N LYS A 72 -1.36 14.04 14.27
CA LYS A 72 -2.59 14.82 14.02
C LYS A 72 -3.80 13.91 13.76
N GLN A 73 -3.57 12.72 13.19
CA GLN A 73 -4.59 11.70 12.95
C GLN A 73 -4.83 10.77 14.17
N GLY A 74 -4.21 11.05 15.33
CA GLY A 74 -4.39 10.27 16.56
C GLY A 74 -3.50 9.04 16.70
N TYR A 75 -2.49 8.87 15.84
CA TYR A 75 -1.51 7.78 15.91
C TYR A 75 -0.19 8.23 16.53
N THR A 76 0.34 7.45 17.47
CA THR A 76 1.65 7.73 18.07
C THR A 76 2.67 6.73 17.53
N VAL A 77 3.60 7.19 16.68
CA VAL A 77 4.67 6.33 16.12
C VAL A 77 5.98 6.57 16.86
N LYS A 78 6.52 5.55 17.53
CA LYS A 78 7.76 5.71 18.33
C LYS A 78 8.98 5.82 17.41
N LYS A 79 9.14 4.88 16.48
CA LYS A 79 10.26 4.86 15.52
C LYS A 79 9.73 4.71 14.10
N ILE A 80 10.35 5.46 13.19
CA ILE A 80 10.22 5.24 11.75
C ILE A 80 11.60 4.89 11.26
N ASP A 81 11.72 3.73 10.64
CA ASP A 81 12.95 3.25 10.03
C ASP A 81 12.82 3.36 8.51
N THR A 82 13.80 3.97 7.85
CA THR A 82 13.78 4.19 6.41
C THR A 82 15.00 3.53 5.78
N SER A 83 14.78 2.69 4.78
CA SER A 83 15.86 2.02 4.05
C SER A 83 15.68 2.17 2.54
N VAL A 84 16.76 1.98 1.79
CA VAL A 84 16.70 1.82 0.33
C VAL A 84 16.93 0.35 0.02
N GLY A 85 16.02 -0.27 -0.71
CA GLY A 85 16.13 -1.67 -1.12
C GLY A 85 17.28 -1.88 -2.11
N THR A 86 17.78 -3.11 -2.17
CA THR A 86 18.85 -3.50 -3.12
C THR A 86 18.34 -3.61 -4.55
N ASN A 87 17.07 -3.94 -4.74
CA ASN A 87 16.37 -3.96 -6.02
C ASN A 87 14.85 -3.83 -5.80
N TYR A 88 14.08 -3.75 -6.89
CA TYR A 88 12.62 -3.59 -6.84
C TYR A 88 11.92 -4.79 -6.19
N GLN A 89 12.44 -5.99 -6.44
CA GLN A 89 11.87 -7.25 -5.99
C GLN A 89 12.04 -7.41 -4.47
N ALA A 90 13.22 -7.12 -3.94
CA ALA A 90 13.56 -7.26 -2.53
C ALA A 90 12.64 -6.41 -1.62
N VAL A 91 12.26 -5.21 -2.06
CA VAL A 91 11.29 -4.37 -1.32
C VAL A 91 9.90 -5.01 -1.31
N SER A 92 9.50 -5.64 -2.42
CA SER A 92 8.18 -6.24 -2.59
C SER A 92 8.05 -7.55 -1.84
N GLU A 93 9.10 -8.39 -1.87
CA GLU A 93 9.24 -9.56 -1.00
C GLU A 93 9.26 -9.15 0.47
N GLY A 94 9.90 -8.03 0.79
CA GLY A 94 9.90 -7.49 2.15
C GLY A 94 8.51 -7.12 2.65
N LEU A 95 7.66 -6.56 1.78
CA LEU A 95 6.25 -6.25 2.06
C LEU A 95 5.42 -7.52 2.23
N ASP A 96 5.55 -8.48 1.30
CA ASP A 96 4.85 -9.76 1.35
C ASP A 96 5.19 -10.55 2.62
N ALA A 97 6.46 -10.54 3.03
CA ALA A 97 6.93 -11.17 4.25
C ALA A 97 6.60 -10.38 5.55
N GLY A 98 6.04 -9.17 5.46
CA GLY A 98 5.78 -8.29 6.60
C GLY A 98 7.04 -7.73 7.29
N SER A 99 8.19 -7.81 6.64
CA SER A 99 9.45 -7.25 7.13
C SER A 99 9.59 -5.75 6.82
N VAL A 100 8.83 -5.26 5.85
CA VAL A 100 8.63 -3.85 5.47
C VAL A 100 7.14 -3.56 5.59
N ASP A 101 6.76 -2.45 6.23
CA ASP A 101 5.36 -2.06 6.39
C ASP A 101 4.85 -1.23 5.21
N VAL A 102 5.72 -0.39 4.63
CA VAL A 102 5.39 0.51 3.52
C VAL A 102 6.51 0.52 2.48
N GLY A 103 6.17 0.17 1.24
CA GLY A 103 7.07 0.32 0.09
C GLY A 103 6.77 1.60 -0.69
N TYR A 104 7.79 2.41 -0.95
CA TYR A 104 7.66 3.63 -1.75
C TYR A 104 8.33 3.49 -3.13
N GLY A 105 7.63 3.95 -4.16
CA GLY A 105 8.13 3.94 -5.54
C GLY A 105 8.00 2.59 -6.25
N MET A 106 7.09 1.73 -5.79
CA MET A 106 6.83 0.44 -6.42
C MET A 106 6.28 0.64 -7.84
N SER A 107 6.81 -0.10 -8.80
CA SER A 107 6.32 -0.07 -10.18
C SER A 107 5.02 -0.86 -10.30
N ALA A 108 4.15 -0.50 -11.25
CA ALA A 108 2.91 -1.25 -11.51
C ALA A 108 3.18 -2.72 -11.87
N THR A 109 4.25 -2.99 -12.63
CA THR A 109 4.67 -4.36 -12.97
C THR A 109 5.07 -5.14 -11.73
N THR A 110 5.85 -4.53 -10.82
CA THR A 110 6.26 -5.20 -9.58
C THR A 110 5.06 -5.45 -8.68
N TYR A 111 4.15 -4.48 -8.53
CA TYR A 111 2.93 -4.67 -7.77
C TYR A 111 2.09 -5.83 -8.33
N ALA A 112 1.90 -5.91 -9.65
CA ALA A 112 1.14 -7.00 -10.27
C ALA A 112 1.71 -8.39 -9.96
N MET A 113 3.01 -8.51 -9.71
CA MET A 113 3.66 -9.78 -9.33
C MET A 113 3.52 -10.11 -7.82
N TYR A 114 3.35 -9.10 -6.97
CA TYR A 114 3.30 -9.21 -5.49
C TYR A 114 1.99 -8.65 -4.90
N GLN A 115 0.91 -8.68 -5.68
CA GLN A 115 -0.36 -8.03 -5.35
C GLN A 115 -1.06 -8.65 -4.14
N ASP A 116 -0.84 -9.94 -3.89
CA ASP A 116 -1.45 -10.66 -2.77
C ASP A 116 -0.86 -10.23 -1.42
N GLY A 117 0.40 -9.80 -1.40
CA GLY A 117 1.15 -9.39 -0.20
C GLY A 117 1.08 -7.92 0.14
N SER A 118 0.42 -7.08 -0.68
CA SER A 118 0.46 -5.63 -0.50
C SER A 118 -0.83 -4.93 -0.89
N THR A 119 -1.23 -3.94 -0.09
CA THR A 119 -2.40 -3.10 -0.37
C THR A 119 -1.95 -1.75 -0.93
N PRO A 120 -2.41 -1.33 -2.12
CA PRO A 120 -2.07 -0.04 -2.68
C PRO A 120 -2.74 1.08 -1.88
N LEU A 121 -1.93 1.95 -1.27
CA LEU A 121 -2.42 3.11 -0.50
C LEU A 121 -2.53 4.38 -1.36
N LEU A 122 -1.55 4.60 -2.23
CA LEU A 122 -1.47 5.76 -3.09
C LEU A 122 -0.86 5.37 -4.43
N MET A 123 -1.55 5.74 -5.51
CA MET A 123 -1.06 5.57 -6.87
C MET A 123 -0.61 6.93 -7.41
N ALA A 124 0.63 7.00 -7.89
CA ALA A 124 1.11 8.19 -8.59
C ALA A 124 0.40 8.30 -9.95
N THR A 125 -0.20 9.46 -10.23
CA THR A 125 -0.73 9.78 -11.55
C THR A 125 0.29 10.57 -12.36
N ARG A 126 0.08 10.62 -13.67
CA ARG A 126 0.89 11.45 -14.56
C ARG A 126 0.03 12.15 -15.60
N LYS A 127 0.44 13.36 -15.93
CA LYS A 127 -0.06 14.10 -17.10
C LYS A 127 0.35 13.40 -18.39
N GLY A 128 -0.57 13.35 -19.34
CA GLY A 128 -0.37 12.90 -20.70
C GLY A 128 0.55 13.83 -21.48
N LEU A 129 1.01 13.35 -22.63
CA LEU A 129 1.89 14.10 -23.52
C LEU A 129 1.10 14.58 -24.75
N SER A 130 1.51 15.72 -25.33
CA SER A 130 0.87 16.28 -26.53
C SER A 130 0.98 15.34 -27.73
N ASN A 131 2.07 14.57 -27.78
CA ASN A 131 2.25 13.47 -28.69
C ASN A 131 1.85 12.18 -27.98
N ASP A 132 0.92 11.42 -28.58
CA ASP A 132 0.42 10.16 -28.00
C ASP A 132 0.11 9.09 -29.07
N ALA A 133 0.65 9.24 -30.27
CA ALA A 133 0.43 8.29 -31.36
C ALA A 133 0.98 6.90 -31.01
N SER A 134 0.16 5.86 -31.19
CA SER A 134 0.50 4.46 -30.89
C SER A 134 1.01 3.67 -32.09
N THR A 135 0.83 4.17 -33.31
CA THR A 135 1.05 3.41 -34.56
C THR A 135 2.26 3.87 -35.37
N SER A 136 2.88 5.00 -35.04
CA SER A 136 3.95 5.59 -35.85
C SER A 136 4.99 6.32 -35.01
N ALA A 137 6.22 5.81 -35.02
CA ALA A 137 7.38 6.53 -34.46
C ALA A 137 7.70 7.82 -35.25
N LYS A 138 7.36 7.86 -36.54
CA LYS A 138 7.55 9.04 -37.39
C LYS A 138 6.75 10.24 -36.88
N TYR A 139 5.52 10.01 -36.40
CA TYR A 139 4.69 11.06 -35.80
C TYR A 139 5.42 11.80 -34.67
N TRP A 140 6.11 11.07 -33.80
CA TRP A 140 6.86 11.63 -32.68
C TRP A 140 8.06 12.47 -33.10
N ASN A 141 8.63 12.19 -34.29
CA ASN A 141 9.73 12.97 -34.84
C ASN A 141 9.27 14.27 -35.48
N GLU A 142 8.08 14.27 -36.08
CA GLU A 142 7.53 15.42 -36.82
C GLU A 142 6.82 16.44 -35.91
N HIS A 143 6.33 16.02 -34.74
CA HIS A 143 5.52 16.86 -33.85
C HIS A 143 6.29 17.34 -32.61
N LYS A 144 7.56 17.70 -32.76
CA LYS A 144 8.36 18.26 -31.66
C LYS A 144 8.05 19.75 -31.45
N PRO A 145 8.07 20.28 -30.21
CA PRO A 145 8.39 19.58 -28.96
C PRO A 145 7.18 18.85 -28.37
N THR A 146 7.45 17.73 -27.69
CA THR A 146 6.45 17.05 -26.85
C THR A 146 6.26 17.83 -25.55
N THR A 147 5.04 18.29 -25.27
CA THR A 147 4.70 19.01 -24.04
C THR A 147 3.78 18.19 -23.14
N LYS A 148 3.71 18.54 -21.86
CA LYS A 148 2.75 17.94 -20.93
C LYS A 148 1.36 18.55 -21.17
N THR A 149 0.35 17.71 -21.26
CA THR A 149 -1.06 18.13 -21.30
C THR A 149 -1.63 18.20 -19.89
N ASP A 150 -2.82 18.77 -19.72
CA ASP A 150 -3.51 18.75 -18.42
C ASP A 150 -4.33 17.49 -18.15
N LYS A 151 -4.42 16.58 -19.13
CA LYS A 151 -5.15 15.33 -19.00
C LYS A 151 -4.27 14.27 -18.34
N GLU A 152 -4.81 13.52 -17.39
CA GLU A 152 -4.12 12.35 -16.84
C GLU A 152 -4.19 11.17 -17.82
N VAL A 153 -3.17 10.30 -17.79
CA VAL A 153 -3.12 9.10 -18.63
C VAL A 153 -2.80 7.86 -17.81
N THR A 154 -3.41 6.74 -18.20
CA THR A 154 -3.27 5.44 -17.53
C THR A 154 -2.38 4.45 -18.29
N SER A 155 -1.75 4.88 -19.40
CA SER A 155 -0.90 4.03 -20.24
C SER A 155 0.46 4.68 -20.50
N TYR A 156 1.45 3.87 -20.88
CA TYR A 156 2.74 4.33 -21.40
C TYR A 156 2.86 3.94 -22.88
N ARG A 157 3.44 4.84 -23.68
CA ARG A 157 3.83 4.53 -25.05
C ARG A 157 5.24 3.96 -25.00
N SER A 158 5.41 2.74 -25.50
CA SER A 158 6.70 2.06 -25.62
C SER A 158 7.12 1.98 -27.09
N LEU A 159 8.42 1.92 -27.34
CA LEU A 159 8.98 1.63 -28.64
C LEU A 159 9.48 0.18 -28.63
N ILE A 160 9.02 -0.63 -29.56
CA ILE A 160 9.58 -1.96 -29.80
C ILE A 160 10.66 -1.80 -30.86
N ILE A 161 11.91 -2.11 -30.50
CA ILE A 161 13.04 -2.11 -31.42
C ILE A 161 13.43 -3.58 -31.66
N ALA A 162 13.26 -4.05 -32.89
CA ALA A 162 13.73 -5.37 -33.29
C ALA A 162 15.09 -5.23 -33.99
N GLY A 163 16.10 -5.94 -33.49
CA GLY A 163 17.40 -6.09 -34.14
C GLY A 163 17.44 -7.33 -35.04
N ILE A 164 18.38 -7.36 -36.00
CA ILE A 164 18.66 -8.56 -36.80
C ILE A 164 19.44 -9.55 -35.93
N LEU A 165 18.92 -10.77 -35.75
CA LEU A 165 19.67 -11.88 -35.19
C LEU A 165 20.69 -12.40 -36.23
N GLN A 166 21.99 -12.18 -36.01
CA GLN A 166 23.07 -12.68 -36.90
C GLN A 166 23.40 -14.18 -36.70
N TRP A 167 22.42 -15.05 -36.47
CA TRP A 167 22.66 -16.49 -36.22
C TRP A 167 22.41 -17.42 -37.42
N VAL A 168 22.44 -16.91 -38.66
CA VAL A 168 22.51 -17.76 -39.85
C VAL A 168 23.48 -17.13 -40.86
N LYS A 169 24.77 -17.37 -40.67
CA LYS A 169 25.73 -17.43 -41.76
C LYS A 169 26.11 -18.91 -41.87
N ASN A 170 25.42 -19.61 -42.75
CA ASN A 170 25.84 -20.92 -43.25
C ASN A 170 27.13 -20.78 -44.05
#